data_AF-A0A0U5MB64-F1
#
_entry.id   AF-A0A0U5MB64-F1
#
_cell.length_a   1.000
_cell.length_b   1.000
_cell.length_c   1.000
_cell.angle_alpha   90.00
_cell.angle_beta   90.00
_cell.angle_gamma   90.00
#
_symmetry.space_group_name_H-M   'P 1'
#
loop_
_entity.id
_entity.type
_entity.pdbx_description
1 polymer ?
#
loop_
_entity_poly.entity_id
_entity_poly.type
_entity_poly.pdbx_seq_one_letter_code
_entity_poly.pdbx_strand_id
1 'polypeptide(L)'
;MGTIYVARSKGLQTWGADVGLGKNLYAIGYVEDGTPEEALAAGLAGEKDWVLVKAQEAAEGVDEASLLERLGRKEKLVDPTYYPRIRGAKGLVKVDPLKVENSIRIRKALETGLEPKEVKVKPADIAQYLINNALG
;
A
#
# COMPACT_ATOMS: atom_id res chain seq x y z
N MET A 1 2.91 -13.61 15.17
CA MET A 1 2.01 -12.58 14.60
C MET A 1 2.87 -11.41 14.22
N GLY A 2 2.68 -10.83 13.05
CA GLY A 2 3.42 -9.64 12.62
C GLY A 2 2.48 -8.51 12.22
N THR A 3 3.04 -7.36 11.91
CA THR A 3 2.30 -6.16 11.55
C THR A 3 2.46 -5.86 10.08
N ILE A 4 1.35 -5.85 9.33
CA ILE A 4 1.31 -5.31 7.98
C ILE A 4 1.19 -3.80 8.05
N TYR A 5 1.94 -3.10 7.22
CA TYR A 5 1.93 -1.64 7.19
C TYR A 5 1.92 -1.09 5.78
N VAL A 6 1.39 0.11 5.64
CA VAL A 6 1.41 0.90 4.42
C VAL A 6 2.01 2.26 4.70
N ALA A 7 2.96 2.65 3.85
CA ALA A 7 3.65 3.93 3.94
C ALA A 7 3.62 4.66 2.59
N ARG A 8 3.87 5.97 2.66
CA ARG A 8 4.03 6.84 1.49
C ARG A 8 5.32 7.64 1.61
N SER A 9 5.99 7.86 0.48
CA SER A 9 7.10 8.82 0.35
C SER A 9 6.69 9.87 -0.68
N LYS A 10 6.94 11.15 -0.37
CA LYS A 10 6.67 12.25 -1.30
C LYS A 10 7.69 12.22 -2.45
N GLY A 11 8.95 11.92 -2.14
CA GLY A 11 10.02 11.78 -3.12
C GLY A 11 9.72 10.65 -4.12
N LEU A 12 9.27 9.49 -3.63
CA LEU A 12 8.87 8.37 -4.48
C LEU A 12 7.65 8.70 -5.34
N GLN A 13 6.62 9.34 -4.79
CA GLN A 13 5.41 9.70 -5.55
C GLN A 13 5.69 10.74 -6.64
N THR A 14 6.60 11.68 -6.37
CA THR A 14 7.04 12.68 -7.37
C THR A 14 7.78 11.98 -8.50
N TRP A 15 8.79 11.18 -8.16
CA TRP A 15 9.55 10.39 -9.14
C TRP A 15 8.65 9.44 -9.94
N GLY A 16 7.70 8.78 -9.29
CA GLY A 16 6.72 7.91 -9.93
C GLY A 16 5.91 8.65 -10.99
N ALA A 17 5.53 9.90 -10.73
CA ALA A 17 4.86 10.74 -11.71
C ALA A 17 5.78 11.07 -12.90
N ASP A 18 7.06 11.39 -12.65
CA ASP A 18 8.05 11.70 -13.70
C ASP A 18 8.30 10.51 -14.65
N VAL A 19 8.29 9.28 -14.13
CA VAL A 19 8.56 8.05 -14.93
C VAL A 19 7.29 7.38 -15.46
N GLY A 20 6.11 8.00 -15.31
CA GLY A 20 4.83 7.46 -15.84
C GLY A 20 4.16 6.38 -14.97
N LEU A 21 4.72 6.05 -13.82
CA LEU A 21 4.06 5.20 -12.82
C LEU A 21 2.89 5.93 -12.14
N GLY A 22 2.91 7.26 -12.11
CA GLY A 22 1.88 8.11 -11.54
C GLY A 22 2.12 8.46 -10.07
N LYS A 23 1.24 9.31 -9.52
CA LYS A 23 1.40 9.94 -8.19
C LYS A 23 0.93 9.10 -6.99
N ASN A 24 0.27 7.97 -7.24
CA ASN A 24 -0.33 7.12 -6.20
C ASN A 24 0.51 5.86 -5.98
N LEU A 25 1.79 6.06 -5.68
CA LEU A 25 2.69 5.00 -5.27
C LEU A 25 2.69 4.89 -3.74
N TYR A 26 2.57 3.66 -3.27
CA TYR A 26 2.57 3.31 -1.85
C TYR A 26 3.50 2.12 -1.63
N ALA A 27 4.14 2.07 -0.48
CA ALA A 27 4.84 0.89 0.00
C ALA A 27 3.91 0.13 0.93
N ILE A 28 3.83 -1.19 0.75
CA ILE A 28 3.26 -2.13 1.70
C ILE A 28 4.38 -3.09 2.13
N GLY A 29 4.45 -3.39 3.41
CA GLY A 29 5.43 -4.31 3.95
C GLY A 29 4.87 -5.03 5.17
N TYR A 30 5.66 -5.97 5.67
CA TYR A 30 5.31 -6.77 6.84
C TYR A 30 6.51 -6.84 7.79
N VAL A 31 6.26 -6.65 9.08
CA VAL A 31 7.27 -6.85 10.13
C VAL A 31 6.83 -7.98 11.05
N GLU A 32 7.64 -9.04 11.15
CA GLU A 32 7.42 -10.11 12.12
C GLU A 32 7.85 -9.68 13.53
N ASP A 33 9.01 -9.04 13.62
CA ASP A 33 9.60 -8.54 14.86
C ASP A 33 9.96 -7.04 14.72
N GLY A 34 9.57 -6.23 15.70
CA GLY A 34 9.80 -4.79 15.73
C GLY A 34 8.62 -3.96 15.23
N THR A 35 8.88 -2.68 14.91
CA THR A 35 7.85 -1.73 14.49
C THR A 35 7.96 -1.36 13.01
N PRO A 36 6.82 -1.03 12.35
CA PRO A 36 6.84 -0.48 11.00
C PRO A 36 7.72 0.76 10.85
N GLU A 37 7.82 1.59 11.90
CA GLU A 37 8.62 2.82 11.89
C GLU A 37 10.11 2.53 11.79
N GLU A 38 10.61 1.50 12.50
CA GLU A 38 12.00 1.04 12.39
C GLU A 38 12.31 0.49 10.99
N ALA A 39 11.38 -0.29 10.42
CA ALA A 39 11.52 -0.79 9.05
C ALA A 39 11.55 0.36 8.01
N LEU A 40 10.73 1.39 8.19
CA LEU A 40 10.73 2.57 7.33
C LEU A 40 11.97 3.44 7.52
N ALA A 41 12.50 3.52 8.75
CA ALA A 41 13.73 4.26 9.06
C ALA A 41 14.98 3.64 8.42
N ALA A 42 15.00 2.31 8.22
CA ALA A 42 16.03 1.64 7.44
C ALA A 42 16.10 2.14 5.98
N GLY A 43 15.00 2.73 5.49
CA GLY A 43 14.87 3.27 4.15
C GLY A 43 14.46 2.20 3.15
N LEU A 44 13.53 2.55 2.26
CA LEU A 44 13.05 1.70 1.19
C LEU A 44 13.20 2.43 -0.14
N ALA A 45 13.64 1.71 -1.18
CA ALA A 45 13.74 2.22 -2.54
C ALA A 45 14.62 3.49 -2.71
N GLY A 46 15.66 3.61 -1.88
CA GLY A 46 16.57 4.76 -1.85
C GLY A 46 16.00 6.01 -1.17
N GLU A 47 14.74 5.97 -0.71
CA GLU A 47 14.08 7.08 -0.03
C GLU A 47 14.06 6.88 1.49
N LYS A 48 14.12 8.00 2.22
CA LYS A 48 14.05 8.05 3.69
C LYS A 48 12.90 8.90 4.21
N ASP A 49 12.17 9.59 3.33
CA ASP A 49 11.02 10.44 3.66
C ASP A 49 9.72 9.64 3.80
N TRP A 50 9.82 8.40 4.28
CA TRP A 50 8.68 7.51 4.43
C TRP A 50 7.82 7.94 5.61
N VAL A 51 6.52 8.06 5.35
CA VAL A 51 5.50 8.36 6.34
C VAL A 51 4.57 7.16 6.44
N LEU A 52 4.50 6.56 7.63
CA LEU A 52 3.55 5.51 7.94
C LEU A 52 2.13 6.07 7.80
N VAL A 53 1.31 5.41 6.98
CA VAL A 53 -0.09 5.81 6.76
C VAL A 53 -1.02 4.96 7.61
N LYS A 54 -0.76 3.66 7.66
CA LYS A 54 -1.53 2.71 8.47
C LYS A 54 -0.71 1.47 8.78
N ALA A 55 -0.93 0.90 9.95
CA ALA A 55 -0.44 -0.41 10.35
C ALA A 55 -1.61 -1.24 10.90
N GLN A 56 -1.53 -2.56 10.78
CA GLN A 56 -2.52 -3.49 11.28
C GLN A 56 -1.85 -4.83 11.62
N GLU A 57 -2.24 -5.46 12.72
CA GLU A 57 -1.79 -6.80 13.07
C GLU A 57 -2.34 -7.82 12.07
N ALA A 58 -1.49 -8.73 11.61
CA ALA A 58 -1.86 -9.84 10.75
C ALA A 58 -2.15 -11.09 11.58
N ALA A 59 -3.00 -11.97 11.03
CA ALA A 59 -3.28 -13.27 11.62
C ALA A 59 -2.02 -14.16 11.70
N GLU A 60 -2.07 -15.18 12.54
CA GLU A 60 -0.98 -16.16 12.68
C GLU A 60 -0.74 -16.92 11.37
N GLY A 61 0.53 -17.19 11.03
CA GLY A 61 0.91 -17.89 9.80
C GLY A 61 0.88 -17.04 8.52
N VAL A 62 0.78 -15.71 8.65
CA VAL A 62 0.91 -14.78 7.51
C VAL A 62 2.37 -14.34 7.37
N ASP A 63 2.90 -14.40 6.14
CA ASP A 63 4.23 -13.91 5.78
C ASP A 63 4.16 -12.83 4.68
N GLU A 64 5.24 -12.05 4.55
CA GLU A 64 5.32 -10.95 3.57
C GLU A 64 5.10 -11.42 2.13
N ALA A 65 5.67 -12.56 1.74
CA ALA A 65 5.59 -13.05 0.36
C ALA A 65 4.16 -13.45 0.01
N SER A 66 3.46 -14.15 0.91
CA SER A 66 2.04 -14.49 0.76
C SER A 66 1.14 -13.26 0.65
N LEU A 67 1.41 -12.22 1.45
CA LEU A 67 0.66 -10.95 1.39
C LEU A 67 0.84 -10.25 0.05
N LEU A 68 2.08 -10.14 -0.42
CA LEU A 68 2.41 -9.52 -1.69
C LEU A 68 1.85 -10.32 -2.87
N GLU A 69 1.87 -11.65 -2.81
CA GLU A 69 1.28 -12.49 -3.86
C GLU A 69 -0.24 -12.26 -3.97
N ARG A 70 -0.96 -12.28 -2.84
CA ARG A 70 -2.41 -11.99 -2.82
C ARG A 70 -2.71 -10.61 -3.34
N LEU A 71 -1.95 -9.61 -2.92
CA LEU A 71 -2.10 -8.24 -3.38
C LEU A 71 -1.83 -8.11 -4.87
N GLY A 72 -0.80 -8.77 -5.40
CA GLY A 72 -0.45 -8.78 -6.81
C GLY A 72 -1.50 -9.39 -7.73
N ARG A 73 -2.40 -10.22 -7.20
CA ARG A 73 -3.58 -10.72 -7.96
C ARG A 73 -4.65 -9.64 -8.17
N LYS A 74 -4.73 -8.64 -7.29
CA LYS A 74 -5.75 -7.57 -7.34
C LYS A 74 -5.20 -6.24 -7.84
N GLU A 75 -3.96 -5.93 -7.49
CA GLU A 75 -3.29 -4.64 -7.74
C GLU A 75 -1.97 -4.79 -8.50
N LYS A 76 -1.55 -3.71 -9.16
CA LYS A 76 -0.31 -3.69 -9.93
C LYS A 76 0.88 -3.39 -9.02
N LEU A 77 1.62 -4.44 -8.66
CA LEU A 77 2.92 -4.29 -8.03
C LEU A 77 3.89 -3.63 -9.02
N VAL A 78 4.67 -2.67 -8.51
CA VAL A 78 5.74 -2.05 -9.29
C VAL A 78 6.92 -3.00 -9.26
N ASP A 79 7.31 -3.47 -10.44
CA ASP A 79 8.47 -4.33 -10.57
C ASP A 79 9.76 -3.47 -10.45
N PRO A 80 10.59 -3.73 -9.43
CA PRO A 80 11.78 -2.93 -9.15
C PRO A 80 12.91 -3.13 -10.17
N THR A 81 12.84 -4.17 -11.02
CA THR A 81 13.90 -4.48 -11.99
C THR A 81 13.93 -3.48 -13.15
N TYR A 82 12.77 -2.92 -13.51
CA TYR A 82 12.63 -1.96 -14.61
C TYR A 82 13.13 -0.55 -14.27
N TYR A 83 13.37 -0.27 -12.98
CA TYR A 83 13.65 1.08 -12.50
C TYR A 83 14.90 1.09 -11.61
N PRO A 84 16.01 1.71 -12.06
CA PRO A 84 17.26 1.74 -11.30
C PRO A 84 17.12 2.30 -9.87
N ARG A 85 16.24 3.28 -9.67
CA ARG A 85 16.04 3.95 -8.36
C ARG A 85 15.44 3.06 -7.29
N ILE A 86 14.53 2.16 -7.68
CA ILE A 86 13.80 1.29 -6.75
C ILE A 86 14.30 -0.15 -6.81
N ARG A 87 15.46 -0.40 -7.43
CA ARG A 87 16.02 -1.74 -7.62
C ARG A 87 16.20 -2.43 -6.26
N GLY A 88 15.63 -3.62 -6.13
CA GLY A 88 15.63 -4.41 -4.90
C GLY A 88 14.54 -4.04 -3.89
N ALA A 89 13.78 -2.97 -4.11
CA ALA A 89 12.63 -2.63 -3.26
C ALA A 89 11.46 -3.58 -3.55
N LYS A 90 10.87 -4.14 -2.50
CA LYS A 90 9.67 -4.98 -2.58
C LYS A 90 8.47 -4.21 -2.03
N GLY A 91 7.27 -4.66 -2.40
CA GLY A 91 6.02 -4.11 -1.86
C GLY A 91 5.67 -2.70 -2.34
N LEU A 92 6.25 -2.24 -3.46
CA LEU A 92 5.78 -1.01 -4.09
C LEU A 92 4.55 -1.30 -4.94
N VAL A 93 3.50 -0.51 -4.75
CA VAL A 93 2.21 -0.72 -5.42
C VAL A 93 1.75 0.57 -6.07
N LYS A 94 1.36 0.46 -7.35
CA LYS A 94 0.64 1.52 -8.05
C LYS A 94 -0.84 1.34 -7.80
N VAL A 95 -1.43 2.30 -7.08
CA VAL A 95 -2.86 2.27 -6.75
C VAL A 95 -3.65 3.14 -7.70
N ASP A 96 -4.76 2.58 -8.21
CA ASP A 96 -5.75 3.34 -8.95
C ASP A 96 -6.81 3.91 -7.98
N PRO A 97 -6.93 5.25 -7.84
CA PRO A 97 -7.92 5.85 -6.96
C PRO A 97 -9.36 5.43 -7.27
N LEU A 98 -9.69 5.13 -8.53
CA LEU A 98 -11.04 4.71 -8.91
C LEU A 98 -11.39 3.34 -8.31
N LYS A 99 -10.43 2.41 -8.25
CA LYS A 99 -10.64 1.12 -7.59
C LYS A 99 -10.89 1.28 -6.09
N VAL A 100 -10.13 2.17 -5.46
CA VAL A 100 -10.28 2.49 -4.03
C VAL A 100 -11.63 3.12 -3.76
N GLU A 101 -12.02 4.10 -4.57
CA GLU A 101 -13.33 4.75 -4.50
C GLU A 101 -14.48 3.73 -4.61
N ASN A 102 -14.42 2.85 -5.61
CA ASN A 102 -15.40 1.78 -5.78
C ASN A 102 -15.44 0.83 -4.57
N SER A 103 -14.28 0.45 -4.03
CA SER A 103 -14.24 -0.38 -2.82
C SER A 103 -14.87 0.30 -1.61
N ILE A 104 -14.67 1.61 -1.43
CA ILE A 104 -15.29 2.38 -0.35
C ILE A 104 -16.81 2.48 -0.56
N ARG A 105 -17.26 2.72 -1.80
CA ARG A 105 -18.69 2.78 -2.12
C ARG A 105 -19.38 1.48 -1.78
N ILE A 106 -18.84 0.34 -2.22
CA ILE A 106 -19.39 -0.99 -1.93
C ILE A 106 -19.43 -1.22 -0.42
N ARG A 107 -18.34 -0.94 0.30
CA ARG A 107 -18.28 -1.13 1.75
C ARG A 107 -19.34 -0.29 2.48
N LYS A 108 -19.46 0.99 2.14
CA LYS A 108 -20.47 1.89 2.71
C LYS A 108 -21.89 1.49 2.35
N ALA A 109 -22.14 1.06 1.12
CA ALA A 109 -23.45 0.57 0.70
C ALA A 109 -23.85 -0.68 1.49
N LEU A 110 -22.91 -1.59 1.76
CA LEU A 110 -23.16 -2.77 2.61
C LEU A 110 -23.38 -2.40 4.09
N GLU A 111 -22.66 -1.40 4.61
CA GLU A 111 -22.79 -0.97 6.01
C GLU A 111 -24.05 -0.12 6.28
N THR A 112 -24.47 0.72 5.33
CA THR A 112 -25.50 1.74 5.56
C THR A 112 -26.74 1.57 4.69
N GLY A 113 -26.73 0.66 3.71
CA GLY A 113 -27.82 0.46 2.75
C GLY A 113 -28.04 1.62 1.77
N LEU A 114 -27.15 2.63 1.76
CA LEU A 114 -27.25 3.84 0.94
C LEU A 114 -26.01 4.03 0.08
N GLU A 115 -26.21 4.49 -1.17
CA GLU A 115 -25.10 4.85 -2.06
C GLU A 115 -24.52 6.21 -1.66
N PRO A 116 -23.24 6.29 -1.27
CA PRO A 116 -22.62 7.57 -0.93
C PRO A 116 -22.41 8.42 -2.20
N LYS A 117 -23.05 9.60 -2.24
CA LYS A 117 -23.02 10.52 -3.40
C LYS A 117 -21.64 11.09 -3.73
N GLU A 118 -20.74 11.17 -2.76
CA GLU A 118 -19.39 11.68 -2.96
C GLU A 118 -18.39 10.91 -2.11
N VAL A 119 -17.41 10.27 -2.75
CA VAL A 119 -16.36 9.51 -2.06
C VAL A 119 -15.01 10.12 -2.39
N LYS A 120 -14.52 10.97 -1.50
CA LYS A 120 -13.17 11.52 -1.61
C LYS A 120 -12.17 10.54 -1.03
N VAL A 121 -11.34 9.94 -1.89
CA VAL A 121 -10.27 9.01 -1.48
C VAL A 121 -9.18 9.75 -0.72
N LYS A 122 -8.92 9.36 0.53
CA LYS A 122 -7.79 9.85 1.35
C LYS A 122 -6.66 8.81 1.36
N PRO A 123 -5.42 9.19 1.71
CA PRO A 123 -4.32 8.24 1.87
C PRO A 123 -4.62 7.10 2.85
N ALA A 124 -5.34 7.39 3.94
CA ALA A 124 -5.76 6.38 4.91
C ALA A 124 -6.72 5.34 4.31
N ASP A 125 -7.58 5.75 3.37
CA ASP A 125 -8.49 4.83 2.68
C ASP A 125 -7.72 3.93 1.71
N ILE A 126 -6.72 4.48 1.01
CA ILE A 126 -5.81 3.70 0.16
C ILE A 126 -5.07 2.66 0.99
N ALA A 127 -4.53 3.06 2.13
CA ALA A 127 -3.81 2.16 3.03
C ALA A 127 -4.73 1.04 3.55
N GLN A 128 -5.95 1.37 3.96
CA GLN A 128 -6.94 0.37 4.37
C GLN A 128 -7.27 -0.60 3.23
N TYR A 129 -7.49 -0.08 2.02
CA TYR A 129 -7.79 -0.88 0.84
C TYR A 129 -6.66 -1.87 0.53
N LEU A 130 -5.41 -1.43 0.57
CA LEU A 130 -4.24 -2.28 0.34
C LEU A 130 -4.11 -3.37 1.41
N ILE A 131 -4.25 -3.02 2.69
CA ILE A 131 -4.18 -3.98 3.80
C ILE A 131 -5.30 -5.02 3.67
N ASN A 132 -6.53 -4.60 3.41
CA ASN A 132 -7.65 -5.52 3.21
C ASN A 132 -7.37 -6.51 2.07
N ASN A 133 -6.90 -6.01 0.93
CA ASN A 133 -6.62 -6.87 -0.23
C ASN A 133 -5.44 -7.82 -0.02
N ALA A 134 -4.46 -7.44 0.80
CA ALA A 134 -3.34 -8.30 1.15
C ALA A 134 -3.75 -9.39 2.15
N LEU A 135 -4.56 -9.04 3.16
CA LEU A 135 -5.02 -9.97 4.19
C LEU A 135 -6.05 -10.98 3.65
N GLY A 136 -6.90 -10.59 2.70
CA GLY A 136 -7.89 -11.45 2.06
C GLY A 136 -9.31 -11.01 2.35
#